data_AF-A0A809RWM6-F1
#
_entry.id   AF-A0A809RWM6-F1
#
_cell.length_a   1.000
_cell.length_b   1.000
_cell.length_c   1.000
_cell.angle_alpha   90.00
_cell.angle_beta   90.00
_cell.angle_gamma   90.00
#
_symmetry.space_group_name_H-M   'P 1'
#
loop_
_entity.id
_entity.type
_entity.pdbx_description
1 polymer ?
#
loop_
_entity_poly.entity_id
_entity_poly.type
_entity_poly.pdbx_seq_one_letter_code
_entity_poly.pdbx_strand_id
1 'polypeptide(L)'
;MAVGALIGALVMLLIHPSTRDYVWLSARFVGQSDTLKSSPFVHYSFDVLPAPKTAVESSLWMQIAGETTASLHTLDAPQVQAMLEVAQKQASVDPENAFWRQCAAVFHDQLGHKDEASRLWVSAASCLRWNDFQVARIEIVRADLQRSTASPMSWQAALGYWLVTDSTTQMIESFGRRLVQNGASDKRQELDRRSATLLNGVLLRDGARRVSQGRAGANLIEFASYPRVYLEQPSPRVLLLARNQLVDELRAEGWTDRSSAARRAFASNDAWIALVTSEDAQEAATQLSVLSVVAATAPSALVVVSLGAFLVGAAVSKSISLGLLDVVLRAPFAQLLGVAASVVLYLATSLPLVAVVPALGSLFLGVDPSHARTQPPSYFGPFFRFTVGVLAVVFGGLCALFLAGLSTPAIEVLPLVGVPPELFGGNTLPLGLALLAACLLLLVGPSWALVLRIPTLHVTKVAIREFFTILSWGCFLGGLVTVLLCVFADSYLLETLSNLSLNEPNYYLLK
;
A
#
# COMPACT_ATOMS: atom_id res chain seq x y z
N MET A 1 -14.88 -26.65 30.64
CA MET A 1 -14.43 -27.30 29.38
C MET A 1 -14.22 -26.30 28.25
N ALA A 2 -15.20 -25.45 27.90
CA ALA A 2 -15.08 -24.49 26.79
C ALA A 2 -13.90 -23.50 26.89
N VAL A 3 -13.68 -22.90 28.07
CA VAL A 3 -12.55 -21.96 28.28
C VAL A 3 -11.19 -22.63 28.10
N GLY A 4 -11.03 -23.87 28.60
CA GLY A 4 -9.79 -24.63 28.42
C GLY A 4 -9.52 -24.98 26.96
N ALA A 5 -10.57 -25.30 26.19
CA ALA A 5 -10.44 -25.54 24.75
C ALA A 5 -10.01 -24.27 23.99
N LEU A 6 -10.55 -23.10 24.32
CA LEU A 6 -10.17 -21.85 23.68
C LEU A 6 -8.74 -21.41 24.02
N ILE A 7 -8.31 -21.59 25.27
CA ILE A 7 -6.92 -21.35 25.68
C ILE A 7 -5.98 -22.33 24.96
N GLY A 8 -6.34 -23.61 24.90
CA GLY A 8 -5.59 -24.62 24.14
C GLY A 8 -5.47 -24.27 22.66
N ALA A 9 -6.53 -23.76 22.04
CA ALA A 9 -6.53 -23.32 20.66
C ALA A 9 -5.64 -22.08 20.44
N LEU A 10 -5.66 -21.09 21.34
CA LEU A 10 -4.72 -19.96 21.28
C LEU A 10 -3.27 -20.44 21.41
N VAL A 11 -2.98 -21.32 22.38
CA VAL A 11 -1.63 -21.87 22.57
C VAL A 11 -1.17 -22.62 21.31
N MET A 12 -2.05 -23.38 20.67
CA MET A 12 -1.74 -24.05 19.41
C MET A 12 -1.42 -23.04 18.29
N LEU A 13 -2.21 -21.97 18.15
CA LEU A 13 -1.96 -20.91 17.17
C LEU A 13 -0.65 -20.15 17.43
N LEU A 14 -0.26 -20.02 18.70
CA LEU A 14 0.99 -19.38 19.11
C LEU A 14 2.23 -20.25 18.85
N ILE A 15 2.08 -21.58 18.93
CA ILE A 15 3.18 -22.53 18.71
C ILE A 15 3.34 -22.80 17.21
N HIS A 16 2.25 -22.86 16.45
CA HIS A 16 2.29 -23.25 15.05
C HIS A 16 3.00 -22.18 14.19
N PRO A 17 4.06 -22.55 13.43
CA PRO A 17 4.89 -21.61 12.70
C PRO A 17 4.13 -20.70 11.73
N SER A 18 3.11 -21.24 11.05
CA SER A 18 2.35 -20.48 10.04
C SER A 18 1.34 -19.49 10.61
N THR A 19 0.98 -19.59 11.89
CA THR A 19 -0.08 -18.76 12.49
C THR A 19 0.48 -17.78 13.53
N ARG A 20 1.60 -18.12 14.18
CA ARG A 20 2.17 -17.34 15.28
C ARG A 20 2.46 -15.89 14.89
N ASP A 21 2.94 -15.67 13.66
CA ASP A 21 3.40 -14.36 13.20
C ASP A 21 2.21 -13.44 12.89
N TYR A 22 1.05 -13.99 12.52
CA TYR A 22 -0.22 -13.26 12.36
C TYR A 22 -0.86 -12.88 13.69
N VAL A 23 -0.60 -13.63 14.78
CA VAL A 23 -1.17 -13.34 16.10
C VAL A 23 -0.47 -12.14 16.76
N TRP A 24 0.83 -11.95 16.52
CA TRP A 24 1.62 -10.91 17.16
C TRP A 24 2.01 -9.73 16.27
N LEU A 25 1.62 -9.74 14.99
CA LEU A 25 2.08 -8.75 14.01
C LEU A 25 1.88 -7.30 14.48
N SER A 26 0.64 -6.90 14.79
CA SER A 26 0.31 -5.54 15.27
C SER A 26 0.93 -5.19 16.63
N ALA A 27 1.43 -6.16 17.39
CA ALA A 27 2.11 -5.91 18.66
C ALA A 27 3.63 -5.76 18.49
N ARG A 28 4.22 -6.42 17.50
CA ARG A 28 5.67 -6.46 17.26
C ARG A 28 6.13 -5.45 16.21
N PHE A 29 5.32 -5.20 15.19
CA PHE A 29 5.66 -4.37 14.04
C PHE A 29 4.71 -3.17 13.98
N VAL A 30 5.09 -2.13 14.72
CA VAL A 30 4.35 -0.87 14.84
C VAL A 30 5.21 0.24 14.23
N GLY A 31 4.59 1.12 13.44
CA GLY A 31 5.31 2.19 12.76
C GLY A 31 5.92 1.75 11.42
N GLN A 32 6.74 2.64 10.87
CA GLN A 32 7.48 2.40 9.63
C GLN A 32 8.47 1.24 9.78
N SER A 33 8.72 0.52 8.69
CA SER A 33 9.63 -0.62 8.66
C SER A 33 11.09 -0.19 8.79
N ASP A 34 11.78 -0.64 9.84
CA ASP A 34 13.23 -0.47 9.97
C ASP A 34 14.00 -1.12 8.81
N THR A 35 13.47 -2.25 8.30
CA THR A 35 14.04 -2.93 7.13
C THR A 35 14.01 -2.03 5.89
N LEU A 36 12.89 -1.36 5.61
CA LEU A 36 12.79 -0.46 4.47
C LEU A 36 13.67 0.78 4.66
N LYS A 37 13.64 1.39 5.84
CA LYS A 37 14.49 2.56 6.18
C LYS A 37 15.97 2.29 5.99
N SER A 38 16.43 1.08 6.29
CA SER A 38 17.83 0.68 6.14
C SER A 38 18.16 0.08 4.76
N SER A 39 17.16 -0.15 3.92
CA SER A 39 17.34 -0.89 2.67
C SER A 39 18.11 -0.07 1.64
N PRO A 40 19.20 -0.62 1.05
CA PRO A 40 19.94 0.04 -0.01
C PRO A 40 19.17 0.13 -1.35
N PHE A 41 17.98 -0.46 -1.39
CA PHE A 41 17.22 -0.73 -2.60
C PHE A 41 15.92 0.09 -2.68
N VAL A 42 15.70 0.99 -1.73
CA VAL A 42 14.54 1.89 -1.66
C VAL A 42 15.04 3.33 -1.57
N HIS A 43 14.46 4.22 -2.37
CA HIS A 43 14.97 5.59 -2.52
C HIS A 43 14.80 6.46 -1.25
N TYR A 44 13.81 6.15 -0.39
CA TYR A 44 13.55 6.89 0.86
C TYR A 44 14.66 6.75 1.91
N SER A 45 15.67 5.90 1.67
CA SER A 45 16.63 5.46 2.69
C SER A 45 17.94 6.26 2.73
N PHE A 46 18.20 7.14 1.75
CA PHE A 46 19.43 7.94 1.72
C PHE A 46 19.21 9.39 1.28
N ASP A 47 19.88 10.31 1.99
CA ASP A 47 20.06 11.69 1.55
C ASP A 47 21.07 11.80 0.39
N VAL A 48 22.03 10.86 0.32
CA VAL A 48 23.05 10.78 -0.73
C VAL A 48 23.17 9.33 -1.20
N LEU A 49 23.02 9.10 -2.51
CA LEU A 49 23.08 7.76 -3.07
C LEU A 49 24.47 7.15 -2.95
N PRO A 50 24.60 5.90 -2.44
CA PRO A 50 25.88 5.22 -2.43
C PRO A 50 26.34 4.87 -3.85
N ALA A 51 27.66 4.86 -4.06
CA ALA A 51 28.25 4.47 -5.33
C ALA A 51 27.87 3.01 -5.66
N PRO A 52 27.21 2.75 -6.81
CA PRO A 52 26.64 1.45 -7.09
C PRO A 52 27.71 0.44 -7.52
N LYS A 53 27.64 -0.77 -6.97
CA LYS A 53 28.54 -1.90 -7.26
C LYS A 53 27.93 -2.90 -8.23
N THR A 54 26.60 -3.09 -8.16
CA THR A 54 25.87 -4.08 -8.96
C THR A 54 24.92 -3.40 -9.95
N ALA A 55 24.50 -4.11 -10.99
CA ALA A 55 23.48 -3.63 -11.92
C ALA A 55 22.16 -3.29 -11.22
N VAL A 56 21.80 -4.06 -10.18
CA VAL A 56 20.60 -3.82 -9.37
C VAL A 56 20.72 -2.51 -8.59
N GLU A 57 21.86 -2.22 -7.96
CA GLU A 57 22.09 -0.93 -7.29
C GLU A 57 22.12 0.23 -8.30
N SER A 58 22.74 0.03 -9.47
CA SER A 58 22.76 1.04 -10.53
C SER A 58 21.35 1.35 -11.07
N SER A 59 20.41 0.41 -11.02
CA SER A 59 19.03 0.66 -11.44
C SER A 59 18.32 1.70 -10.57
N LEU A 60 18.66 1.78 -9.27
CA LEU A 60 18.08 2.75 -8.36
C LEU A 60 18.46 4.18 -8.75
N TRP A 61 19.69 4.39 -9.24
CA TRP A 61 20.14 5.67 -9.78
C TRP A 61 19.27 6.09 -10.98
N MET A 62 18.99 5.16 -11.90
CA MET A 62 18.15 5.44 -13.07
C MET A 62 16.69 5.73 -12.70
N GLN A 63 16.17 5.06 -11.67
CA GLN A 63 14.84 5.34 -11.12
C GLN A 63 14.75 6.74 -10.54
N ILE A 64 15.71 7.11 -9.69
CA ILE A 64 15.73 8.43 -9.04
C ILE A 64 15.87 9.54 -10.09
N ALA A 65 16.69 9.33 -11.12
CA ALA A 65 16.79 10.26 -12.24
C ALA A 65 15.44 10.42 -12.98
N GLY A 66 14.73 9.31 -13.20
CA GLY A 66 13.39 9.29 -13.78
C GLY A 66 12.38 10.04 -12.91
N GLU A 67 12.31 9.77 -11.61
CA GLU A 67 11.40 10.40 -10.65
C GLU A 67 11.65 11.90 -10.49
N THR A 68 12.92 12.30 -10.44
CA THR A 68 13.32 13.71 -10.40
C THR A 68 12.82 14.45 -11.65
N THR A 69 13.04 13.84 -12.82
CA THR A 69 12.58 14.39 -14.11
C THR A 69 11.05 14.45 -14.20
N ALA A 70 10.35 13.42 -13.73
CA ALA A 70 8.88 13.36 -13.72
C ALA A 70 8.27 14.41 -12.78
N SER A 71 8.95 14.73 -11.68
CA SER A 71 8.56 15.78 -10.74
C SER A 71 8.85 17.21 -11.24
N LEU A 72 9.19 17.38 -12.53
CA LEU A 72 9.57 18.64 -13.17
C LEU A 72 10.80 19.33 -12.54
N HIS A 73 11.58 18.59 -11.75
CA HIS A 73 12.84 19.08 -11.21
C HIS A 73 13.95 18.79 -12.22
N THR A 74 14.82 19.77 -12.45
CA THR A 74 15.99 19.58 -13.33
C THR A 74 17.15 19.06 -12.51
N LEU A 75 17.70 17.90 -12.90
CA LEU A 75 19.00 17.44 -12.42
C LEU A 75 20.07 18.46 -12.83
N ASP A 76 20.99 18.78 -11.93
CA ASP A 76 22.13 19.63 -12.28
C ASP A 76 23.13 18.88 -13.18
N ALA A 77 23.99 19.61 -13.89
CA ALA A 77 24.94 19.00 -14.81
C ALA A 77 25.87 17.96 -14.13
N PRO A 78 26.39 18.18 -12.90
CA PRO A 78 27.14 17.17 -12.17
C PRO A 78 26.35 15.88 -11.88
N GLN A 79 25.08 15.99 -11.49
CA GLN A 79 24.21 14.84 -11.25
C GLN A 79 23.95 14.07 -12.54
N VAL A 80 23.63 14.76 -13.64
CA VAL A 80 23.43 14.12 -14.96
C VAL A 80 24.71 13.41 -15.40
N GLN A 81 25.88 14.01 -15.19
CA GLN A 81 27.17 13.40 -15.50
C GLN A 81 27.42 12.13 -14.68
N ALA A 82 27.14 12.14 -13.37
CA ALA A 82 27.27 10.96 -12.52
C ALA A 82 26.31 9.83 -12.95
N MET A 83 25.06 10.17 -13.29
CA MET A 83 24.07 9.21 -13.81
C MET A 83 24.52 8.60 -15.15
N LEU A 84 25.09 9.43 -16.03
CA LEU A 84 25.63 9.00 -17.30
C LEU A 84 26.80 8.02 -17.13
N GLU A 85 27.74 8.31 -16.23
CA GLU A 85 28.88 7.44 -15.94
C GLU A 85 28.42 6.06 -15.44
N VAL A 86 27.41 6.03 -14.56
CA VAL A 86 26.80 4.78 -14.08
C VAL A 86 26.16 4.01 -15.24
N ALA A 87 25.35 4.67 -16.08
CA ALA A 87 24.69 4.05 -17.21
C ALA A 87 25.70 3.48 -18.24
N GLN A 88 26.75 4.23 -18.57
CA GLN A 88 27.79 3.80 -19.51
C GLN A 88 28.63 2.64 -18.95
N LYS A 89 28.96 2.68 -17.65
CA LYS A 89 29.65 1.57 -16.97
C LYS A 89 28.81 0.30 -17.01
N GLN A 90 27.51 0.38 -16.76
CA GLN A 90 26.66 -0.81 -16.84
C GLN A 90 26.41 -1.27 -18.29
N ALA A 91 26.36 -0.35 -19.25
CA ALA A 91 26.27 -0.71 -20.67
C ALA A 91 27.51 -1.45 -21.20
N SER A 92 28.68 -1.31 -20.56
CA SER A 92 29.88 -2.09 -20.91
C SER A 92 29.92 -3.44 -20.21
N VAL A 93 29.37 -3.55 -19.00
CA VAL A 93 29.23 -4.81 -18.25
C VAL A 93 28.13 -5.70 -18.84
N ASP A 94 27.00 -5.11 -19.25
CA ASP A 94 25.84 -5.79 -19.82
C ASP A 94 25.48 -5.20 -21.19
N PRO A 95 26.29 -5.49 -22.24
CA PRO A 95 26.16 -4.86 -23.55
C PRO A 95 24.93 -5.33 -24.35
N GLU A 96 24.25 -6.38 -23.92
CA GLU A 96 23.06 -6.92 -24.59
C GLU A 96 21.75 -6.30 -24.06
N ASN A 97 21.82 -5.52 -22.98
CA ASN A 97 20.66 -4.87 -22.39
C ASN A 97 20.51 -3.42 -22.91
N ALA A 98 19.41 -3.18 -23.62
CA ALA A 98 19.07 -1.89 -24.20
C ALA A 98 18.87 -0.79 -23.15
N PHE A 99 18.40 -1.15 -21.95
CA PHE A 99 18.05 -0.21 -20.88
C PHE A 99 19.18 0.79 -20.59
N TRP A 100 20.40 0.30 -20.41
CA TRP A 100 21.55 1.15 -20.08
C TRP A 100 21.92 2.14 -21.18
N ARG A 101 21.87 1.71 -22.46
CA ARG A 101 22.15 2.58 -23.61
C ARG A 101 21.04 3.61 -23.82
N GLN A 102 19.79 3.24 -23.57
CA GLN A 102 18.66 4.16 -23.61
C GLN A 102 18.78 5.24 -22.54
N CYS A 103 19.10 4.88 -21.29
CA CYS A 103 19.35 5.86 -20.23
C CYS A 103 20.56 6.75 -20.54
N ALA A 104 21.68 6.18 -21.02
CA ALA A 104 22.84 6.97 -21.40
C ALA A 104 22.53 7.96 -22.53
N ALA A 105 21.71 7.57 -23.52
CA ALA A 105 21.25 8.46 -24.58
C ALA A 105 20.46 9.65 -24.02
N VAL A 106 19.56 9.41 -23.06
CA VAL A 106 18.81 10.47 -22.37
C VAL A 106 19.75 11.45 -21.66
N PHE A 107 20.74 10.96 -20.91
CA PHE A 107 21.64 11.85 -20.17
C PHE A 107 22.58 12.65 -21.08
N HIS A 108 23.06 12.07 -22.19
CA HIS A 108 23.76 12.83 -23.22
C HIS A 108 22.87 13.93 -23.82
N ASP A 109 21.59 13.65 -24.05
CA ASP A 109 20.63 14.65 -24.53
C ASP A 109 20.46 15.82 -23.55
N GLN A 110 20.41 15.53 -22.25
CA GLN A 110 20.29 16.51 -21.16
C GLN A 110 21.56 17.37 -21.01
N LEU A 111 22.75 16.79 -21.24
CA LEU A 111 24.03 17.54 -21.28
C LEU A 111 24.23 18.34 -22.59
N GLY A 112 23.33 18.21 -23.56
CA GLY A 112 23.42 18.88 -24.86
C GLY A 112 24.27 18.13 -25.90
N HIS A 113 24.76 16.93 -25.61
CA HIS A 113 25.52 16.08 -26.52
C HIS A 113 24.59 15.31 -27.49
N LYS A 114 23.89 16.03 -28.37
CA LYS A 114 22.82 15.46 -29.22
C LYS A 114 23.29 14.36 -30.17
N ASP A 115 24.49 14.47 -30.73
CA ASP A 115 25.03 13.47 -31.66
C ASP A 115 25.33 12.15 -30.95
N GLU A 116 25.91 12.24 -29.75
CA GLU A 116 26.21 11.09 -28.92
C GLU A 116 24.94 10.40 -28.42
N ALA A 117 23.94 11.19 -28.01
CA ALA A 117 22.62 10.70 -27.65
C ALA A 117 21.97 9.92 -28.81
N SER A 118 21.98 10.48 -30.02
CA SER A 118 21.44 9.81 -31.21
C SER A 118 22.19 8.52 -31.53
N ARG A 119 23.53 8.51 -31.42
CA ARG A 119 24.36 7.34 -31.67
C ARG A 119 24.05 6.21 -30.69
N LEU A 120 23.95 6.52 -29.40
CA LEU A 120 23.60 5.55 -28.37
C LEU A 120 22.19 5.01 -28.53
N TRP A 121 21.24 5.85 -28.94
CA TRP A 121 19.86 5.41 -29.22
C TRP A 121 19.80 4.39 -30.35
N VAL A 122 20.53 4.63 -31.46
CA VAL A 122 20.62 3.68 -32.57
C VAL A 122 21.33 2.40 -32.14
N SER A 123 22.38 2.51 -31.33
CA SER A 123 23.09 1.34 -30.76
C SER A 123 22.26 0.54 -29.75
N ALA A 124 21.30 1.16 -29.07
CA ALA A 124 20.37 0.46 -28.19
C ALA A 124 19.38 -0.42 -28.96
N ALA A 125 18.99 -0.02 -30.17
CA ALA A 125 18.05 -0.74 -31.01
C ALA A 125 18.57 -2.11 -31.52
N SER A 126 19.88 -2.34 -31.46
CA SER A 126 20.52 -3.62 -31.81
C SER A 126 20.77 -4.54 -30.60
N CYS A 127 20.39 -4.13 -29.40
CA CYS A 127 20.46 -4.98 -28.21
C CYS A 127 19.48 -6.15 -28.28
N LEU A 128 19.72 -7.19 -27.48
CA LEU A 128 18.91 -8.41 -27.48
C LEU A 128 17.72 -8.33 -26.53
N ARG A 129 17.86 -7.60 -25.41
CA ARG A 129 16.84 -7.55 -24.36
C ARG A 129 16.73 -6.17 -23.71
N TRP A 130 15.67 -5.97 -22.96
CA TRP A 130 15.48 -4.83 -22.08
C TRP A 130 15.15 -5.32 -20.67
N ASN A 131 15.84 -4.80 -19.66
CA ASN A 131 15.57 -5.09 -18.26
C ASN A 131 16.04 -3.90 -17.41
N ASP A 132 15.12 -3.29 -16.68
CA ASP A 132 15.38 -2.16 -15.77
C ASP A 132 15.80 -2.59 -14.35
N PHE A 133 15.84 -3.89 -14.08
CA PHE A 133 16.18 -4.51 -12.80
C PHE A 133 15.30 -4.10 -11.61
N GLN A 134 14.18 -3.40 -11.81
CA GLN A 134 13.29 -2.98 -10.72
C GLN A 134 12.67 -4.19 -10.01
N VAL A 135 12.23 -5.21 -10.76
CA VAL A 135 11.67 -6.44 -10.19
C VAL A 135 12.72 -7.20 -9.37
N ALA A 136 13.93 -7.37 -9.89
CA ALA A 136 15.01 -8.05 -9.16
C ALA A 136 15.35 -7.33 -7.84
N ARG A 137 15.32 -5.99 -7.86
CA ARG A 137 15.51 -5.17 -6.67
C ARG A 137 14.42 -5.40 -5.63
N ILE A 138 13.16 -5.46 -6.07
CA ILE A 138 12.00 -5.63 -5.20
C ILE A 138 11.92 -7.04 -4.62
N GLU A 139 12.36 -8.07 -5.35
CA GLU A 139 12.49 -9.42 -4.81
C GLU A 139 13.47 -9.46 -3.62
N ILE A 140 14.58 -8.71 -3.70
CA ILE A 140 15.52 -8.59 -2.58
C ILE A 140 14.86 -7.90 -1.38
N VAL A 141 14.19 -6.75 -1.61
CA VAL A 141 13.46 -6.03 -0.55
C VAL A 141 12.40 -6.91 0.11
N ARG A 142 11.63 -7.66 -0.69
CA ARG A 142 10.64 -8.61 -0.20
C ARG A 142 11.28 -9.72 0.62
N ALA A 143 12.40 -10.28 0.18
CA ALA A 143 13.13 -11.31 0.93
C ALA A 143 13.68 -10.77 2.26
N ASP A 144 14.13 -9.51 2.31
CA ASP A 144 14.55 -8.83 3.53
C ASP A 144 13.36 -8.64 4.51
N LEU A 145 12.20 -8.21 4.00
CA LEU A 145 10.97 -8.07 4.78
C LEU A 145 10.44 -9.41 5.31
N GLN A 146 10.51 -10.46 4.49
CA GLN A 146 10.15 -11.81 4.91
C GLN A 146 11.08 -12.30 6.03
N ARG A 147 12.39 -11.99 5.95
CA ARG A 147 13.35 -12.32 7.01
C ARG A 147 13.06 -11.56 8.31
N SER A 148 12.66 -10.29 8.24
CA SER A 148 12.36 -9.50 9.45
C SER A 148 11.06 -9.92 10.13
N THR A 149 10.03 -10.26 9.33
CA THR A 149 8.71 -10.71 9.81
C THR A 149 8.63 -12.20 10.13
N ALA A 150 9.65 -12.97 9.75
CA ALA A 150 9.76 -14.43 9.90
C ALA A 150 8.71 -15.28 9.15
N SER A 151 7.82 -14.66 8.35
CA SER A 151 6.83 -15.35 7.52
C SER A 151 6.61 -14.60 6.20
N PRO A 152 6.42 -15.30 5.08
CA PRO A 152 5.94 -14.66 3.86
C PRO A 152 4.51 -14.17 4.09
N MET A 153 4.23 -12.93 3.71
CA MET A 153 2.89 -12.33 3.85
C MET A 153 2.50 -11.56 2.59
N SER A 154 1.22 -11.56 2.24
CA SER A 154 0.75 -10.97 0.98
C SER A 154 1.00 -9.46 0.88
N TRP A 155 1.00 -8.73 2.00
CA TRP A 155 1.28 -7.29 2.01
C TRP A 155 2.70 -6.94 1.54
N GLN A 156 3.66 -7.86 1.70
CA GLN A 156 5.04 -7.67 1.21
C GLN A 156 5.09 -7.68 -0.32
N ALA A 157 4.26 -8.53 -0.95
CA ALA A 157 4.08 -8.56 -2.39
C ALA A 157 3.28 -7.35 -2.89
N ALA A 158 2.26 -6.91 -2.14
CA ALA A 158 1.54 -5.66 -2.43
C ALA A 158 2.47 -4.45 -2.43
N LEU A 159 3.31 -4.31 -1.40
CA LEU A 159 4.32 -3.24 -1.35
C LEU A 159 5.26 -3.30 -2.56
N GLY A 160 5.74 -4.50 -2.90
CA GLY A 160 6.57 -4.70 -4.09
C GLY A 160 5.88 -4.31 -5.40
N TYR A 161 4.56 -4.43 -5.49
CA TYR A 161 3.84 -3.94 -6.67
C TYR A 161 4.02 -2.43 -6.85
N TRP A 162 3.77 -1.67 -5.78
CA TRP A 162 3.76 -0.20 -5.78
C TRP A 162 5.15 0.46 -5.74
N LEU A 163 6.19 -0.29 -5.37
CA LEU A 163 7.58 0.20 -5.42
C LEU A 163 8.18 0.21 -6.85
N VAL A 164 7.55 -0.47 -7.82
CA VAL A 164 7.95 -0.34 -9.23
C VAL A 164 7.39 0.97 -9.78
N THR A 165 8.24 1.77 -10.42
CA THR A 165 7.82 3.03 -11.01
C THR A 165 7.99 3.07 -12.53
N ASP A 166 7.15 3.89 -13.17
CA ASP A 166 7.17 4.10 -14.61
C ASP A 166 8.07 5.25 -15.05
N SER A 167 8.62 6.00 -14.09
CA SER A 167 9.29 7.28 -14.29
C SER A 167 10.47 7.18 -15.27
N THR A 168 11.32 6.15 -15.15
CA THR A 168 12.43 5.91 -16.07
C THR A 168 11.94 5.57 -17.48
N THR A 169 10.86 4.78 -17.61
CA THR A 169 10.29 4.45 -18.92
C THR A 169 9.65 5.66 -19.59
N GLN A 170 8.97 6.53 -18.83
CA GLN A 170 8.43 7.80 -19.33
C GLN A 170 9.54 8.76 -19.76
N MET A 171 10.64 8.80 -19.03
CA MET A 171 11.83 9.58 -19.39
C MET A 171 12.44 9.10 -20.72
N ILE A 172 12.58 7.78 -20.90
CA ILE A 172 13.05 7.14 -22.14
C ILE A 172 12.08 7.41 -23.30
N GLU A 173 10.77 7.23 -23.08
CA GLU A 173 9.73 7.51 -24.07
C GLU A 173 9.78 8.96 -24.53
N SER A 174 9.85 9.90 -23.58
CA SER A 174 9.89 11.33 -23.86
C SER A 174 11.11 11.71 -24.72
N PHE A 175 12.28 11.11 -24.44
CA PHE A 175 13.46 11.30 -25.27
C PHE A 175 13.27 10.73 -26.68
N GLY A 176 12.78 9.49 -26.82
CA GLY A 176 12.53 8.88 -28.12
C GLY A 176 11.57 9.71 -28.99
N ARG A 177 10.51 10.26 -28.37
CA ARG A 177 9.57 11.17 -29.04
C ARG A 177 10.27 12.45 -29.52
N ARG A 178 11.05 13.12 -28.65
CA ARG A 178 11.80 14.32 -29.04
C ARG A 178 12.79 14.05 -30.17
N LEU A 179 13.45 12.89 -30.16
CA LEU A 179 14.43 12.53 -31.19
C LEU A 179 13.78 12.41 -32.57
N VAL A 180 12.58 11.83 -32.65
CA VAL A 180 11.81 11.72 -33.91
C VAL A 180 11.22 13.09 -34.31
N GLN A 181 10.72 13.89 -33.38
CA GLN A 181 10.16 15.23 -33.64
C GLN A 181 11.21 16.20 -34.20
N ASN A 182 12.34 16.32 -33.51
CA ASN A 182 13.47 17.15 -33.94
C ASN A 182 14.00 16.70 -35.30
N GLY A 183 13.89 15.40 -35.56
CA GLY A 183 14.29 14.66 -36.75
C GLY A 183 15.66 15.04 -37.31
N ALA A 184 15.96 14.61 -38.53
CA ALA A 184 17.27 14.82 -39.16
C ALA A 184 17.13 15.67 -40.43
N SER A 185 18.24 16.29 -40.85
CA SER A 185 18.31 17.00 -42.12
C SER A 185 18.39 16.05 -43.31
N ASP A 186 18.95 14.85 -43.10
CA ASP A 186 19.06 13.78 -44.08
C ASP A 186 17.95 12.74 -43.89
N LYS A 187 17.26 12.39 -44.99
CA LYS A 187 16.20 11.39 -45.02
C LYS A 187 16.68 10.03 -44.50
N ARG A 188 17.91 9.62 -44.83
CA ARG A 188 18.44 8.33 -44.39
C ARG A 188 18.68 8.29 -42.88
N GLN A 189 19.20 9.39 -42.31
CA GLN A 189 19.34 9.54 -40.86
C GLN A 189 17.98 9.62 -40.15
N GLU A 190 16.99 10.26 -40.76
CA GLU A 190 15.63 10.28 -40.22
C GLU A 190 15.02 8.87 -40.16
N LEU A 191 15.17 8.08 -41.22
CA LEU A 191 14.73 6.69 -41.26
C LEU A 191 15.51 5.82 -40.25
N ASP A 192 16.80 6.06 -40.07
CA ASP A 192 17.60 5.38 -39.04
C ASP A 192 17.05 5.66 -37.63
N ARG A 193 16.80 6.93 -37.30
CA ARG A 193 16.22 7.33 -36.00
C ARG A 193 14.81 6.80 -35.78
N ARG A 194 13.93 6.85 -36.79
CA ARG A 194 12.57 6.30 -36.71
C ARG A 194 12.60 4.78 -36.52
N SER A 195 13.39 4.06 -37.32
CA SER A 195 13.52 2.62 -37.16
C SER A 195 14.15 2.21 -35.83
N ALA A 196 15.17 2.93 -35.36
CA ALA A 196 15.76 2.71 -34.03
C ALA A 196 14.74 2.97 -32.90
N THR A 197 13.93 4.02 -33.02
CA THR A 197 12.87 4.33 -32.04
C THR A 197 11.82 3.24 -31.98
N LEU A 198 11.42 2.71 -33.14
CA LEU A 198 10.51 1.56 -33.21
C LEU A 198 11.11 0.34 -32.49
N LEU A 199 12.36 -0.03 -32.79
CA LEU A 199 13.00 -1.22 -32.23
C LEU A 199 13.28 -1.07 -30.72
N ASN A 200 13.66 0.13 -30.27
CA ASN A 200 13.77 0.44 -28.85
C ASN A 200 12.41 0.33 -28.13
N GLY A 201 11.33 0.75 -28.78
CA GLY A 201 9.97 0.56 -28.29
C GLY A 201 9.59 -0.92 -28.17
N VAL A 202 9.97 -1.77 -29.13
CA VAL A 202 9.79 -3.23 -29.05
C VAL A 202 10.55 -3.82 -27.88
N LEU A 203 11.83 -3.48 -27.73
CA LEU A 203 12.66 -3.96 -26.62
C LEU A 203 12.06 -3.57 -25.27
N LEU A 204 11.65 -2.31 -25.10
CA LEU A 204 11.03 -1.82 -23.87
C LEU A 204 9.70 -2.51 -23.59
N ARG A 205 8.82 -2.62 -24.59
CA ARG A 205 7.51 -3.26 -24.47
C ARG A 205 7.64 -4.74 -24.08
N ASP A 206 8.49 -5.49 -24.77
CA ASP A 206 8.63 -6.93 -24.57
C ASP A 206 9.44 -7.27 -23.30
N GLY A 207 10.30 -6.34 -22.85
CA GLY A 207 11.05 -6.46 -21.59
C GLY A 207 10.32 -5.95 -20.35
N ALA A 208 9.23 -5.19 -20.51
CA ALA A 208 8.48 -4.58 -19.41
C ALA A 208 7.85 -5.65 -18.50
N ARG A 209 7.84 -5.37 -17.19
CA ARG A 209 7.20 -6.21 -16.17
C ARG A 209 5.90 -5.62 -15.62
N ARG A 210 5.62 -4.36 -15.97
CA ARG A 210 4.38 -3.64 -15.73
C ARG A 210 3.67 -3.35 -17.05
N VAL A 211 2.35 -3.37 -17.01
CA VAL A 211 1.50 -3.03 -18.16
C VAL A 211 1.68 -1.55 -18.55
N SER A 212 1.83 -0.67 -17.56
CA SER A 212 2.12 0.76 -17.75
C SER A 212 3.47 1.01 -18.44
N GLN A 213 4.53 0.32 -18.04
CA GLN A 213 5.83 0.35 -18.73
C GLN A 213 5.72 -0.18 -20.16
N GLY A 214 4.99 -1.28 -20.36
CA GLY A 214 4.72 -1.83 -21.69
C GLY A 214 4.00 -0.83 -22.61
N ARG A 215 3.08 -0.02 -22.05
CA ARG A 215 2.41 1.08 -22.74
C ARG A 215 3.40 2.09 -23.31
N ALA A 216 4.41 2.48 -22.55
CA ALA A 216 5.42 3.44 -23.01
C ALA A 216 6.16 2.91 -24.26
N GLY A 217 6.46 1.61 -24.27
CA GLY A 217 7.08 0.95 -25.43
C GLY A 217 6.14 0.86 -26.63
N ALA A 218 4.87 0.50 -26.39
CA ALA A 218 3.84 0.46 -27.43
C ALA A 218 3.60 1.85 -28.04
N ASN A 219 3.60 2.90 -27.22
CA ASN A 219 3.50 4.28 -27.65
C ASN A 219 4.70 4.70 -28.51
N LEU A 220 5.93 4.31 -28.14
CA LEU A 220 7.13 4.57 -28.94
C LEU A 220 7.05 3.92 -30.34
N ILE A 221 6.53 2.68 -30.41
CA ILE A 221 6.35 1.97 -31.68
C ILE A 221 5.39 2.75 -32.59
N GLU A 222 4.24 3.18 -32.06
CA GLU A 222 3.30 4.01 -32.83
C GLU A 222 3.94 5.33 -33.22
N PHE A 223 4.61 5.99 -32.28
CA PHE A 223 5.20 7.31 -32.48
C PHE A 223 6.24 7.31 -33.61
N ALA A 224 7.03 6.24 -33.72
CA ALA A 224 8.01 6.08 -34.80
C ALA A 224 7.38 6.06 -36.21
N SER A 225 6.11 5.64 -36.32
CA SER A 225 5.39 5.58 -37.59
C SER A 225 4.98 6.96 -38.10
N TYR A 226 4.69 7.93 -37.22
CA TYR A 226 4.19 9.24 -37.63
C TYR A 226 5.23 10.02 -38.44
N PRO A 227 4.94 10.36 -39.71
CA PRO A 227 5.69 11.39 -40.41
C PRO A 227 5.47 12.73 -39.70
N ARG A 228 6.50 13.59 -39.67
CA ARG A 228 6.46 14.91 -39.01
C ARG A 228 5.22 15.73 -39.36
N VAL A 229 4.73 15.61 -40.60
CA VAL A 229 3.56 16.32 -41.15
C VAL A 229 2.23 15.92 -40.48
N TYR A 230 2.14 14.73 -39.87
CA TYR A 230 0.89 14.19 -39.32
C TYR A 230 0.83 14.18 -37.78
N LEU A 231 1.81 14.79 -37.10
CA LEU A 231 1.81 14.88 -35.63
C LEU A 231 0.63 15.71 -35.08
N GLU A 232 -0.01 16.53 -35.91
CA GLU A 232 -1.07 17.46 -35.50
C GLU A 232 -2.50 16.90 -35.66
N GLN A 233 -2.72 15.79 -36.38
CA GLN A 233 -4.05 15.21 -36.61
C GLN A 233 -4.04 13.66 -36.65
N PRO A 234 -4.09 12.98 -35.50
CA PRO A 234 -4.14 11.51 -35.45
C PRO A 234 -5.52 10.99 -35.87
N SER A 235 -5.65 10.53 -37.11
CA SER A 235 -6.78 9.70 -37.56
C SER A 235 -6.34 8.22 -37.60
N PRO A 236 -7.18 7.26 -37.18
CA PRO A 236 -6.85 5.82 -37.25
C PRO A 236 -6.43 5.36 -38.65
N ARG A 237 -7.03 5.95 -39.70
CA ARG A 237 -6.66 5.67 -41.09
C ARG A 237 -5.27 6.21 -41.45
N VAL A 238 -4.94 7.41 -40.96
CA VAL A 238 -3.63 8.05 -41.17
C VAL A 238 -2.53 7.25 -40.48
N LEU A 239 -2.80 6.73 -39.28
CA LEU A 239 -1.93 5.82 -38.55
C LEU A 239 -1.60 4.55 -39.35
N LEU A 240 -2.60 3.86 -39.87
CA LEU A 240 -2.38 2.65 -40.68
C LEU A 240 -1.57 2.94 -41.95
N LEU A 241 -1.83 4.07 -42.61
CA LEU A 241 -1.05 4.51 -43.77
C LEU A 241 0.40 4.83 -43.39
N ALA A 242 0.61 5.54 -42.28
CA ALA A 242 1.93 5.89 -41.76
C ALA A 242 2.78 4.66 -41.41
N ARG A 243 2.17 3.63 -40.78
CA ARG A 243 2.82 2.34 -40.50
C ARG A 243 3.30 1.66 -41.79
N ASN A 244 2.43 1.56 -42.80
CA ASN A 244 2.79 0.97 -44.10
C ASN A 244 3.87 1.78 -44.82
N GLN A 245 3.76 3.12 -44.79
CA GLN A 245 4.73 4.01 -45.40
C GLN A 245 6.12 3.82 -44.81
N LEU A 246 6.27 3.74 -43.48
CA LEU A 246 7.59 3.50 -42.87
C LEU A 246 8.17 2.14 -43.33
N VAL A 247 7.35 1.09 -43.38
CA VAL A 247 7.80 -0.25 -43.81
C VAL A 247 8.31 -0.23 -45.26
N ASP A 248 7.63 0.50 -46.14
CA ASP A 248 7.99 0.61 -47.55
C ASP A 248 9.19 1.55 -47.77
N GLU A 249 9.30 2.64 -47.00
CA GLU A 249 10.48 3.52 -47.00
C GLU A 249 11.75 2.76 -46.58
N LEU A 250 11.67 1.93 -45.53
CA LEU A 250 12.78 1.08 -45.09
C LEU A 250 13.16 0.03 -46.16
N ARG A 251 12.18 -0.51 -46.89
CA ARG A 251 12.43 -1.45 -47.99
C ARG A 251 13.11 -0.76 -49.18
N ALA A 252 12.67 0.45 -49.52
CA ALA A 252 13.21 1.22 -50.64
C ALA A 252 14.68 1.61 -50.42
N GLU A 253 15.09 1.87 -49.18
CA GLU A 253 16.49 2.12 -48.80
C GLU A 253 17.35 0.84 -48.67
N GLY A 254 16.78 -0.34 -48.96
CA GLY A 254 17.47 -1.63 -48.91
C GLY A 254 17.59 -2.25 -47.51
N TRP A 255 16.88 -1.73 -46.50
CA TRP A 255 16.91 -2.27 -45.13
C TRP A 255 15.82 -3.33 -44.92
N THR A 256 15.92 -4.44 -45.65
CA THR A 256 14.92 -5.53 -45.65
C THR A 256 14.66 -6.12 -44.27
N ASP A 257 15.69 -6.29 -43.45
CA ASP A 257 15.58 -6.85 -42.10
C ASP A 257 14.82 -5.92 -41.17
N ARG A 258 15.13 -4.62 -41.21
CA ARG A 258 14.43 -3.59 -40.42
C ARG A 258 12.99 -3.39 -40.88
N SER A 259 12.73 -3.43 -42.19
CA SER A 259 11.37 -3.41 -42.75
C SER A 259 10.54 -4.60 -42.24
N SER A 260 11.13 -5.79 -42.21
CA SER A 260 10.48 -7.00 -41.70
C SER A 260 10.24 -6.94 -40.19
N ALA A 261 11.20 -6.41 -39.42
CA ALA A 261 11.05 -6.19 -37.98
C ALA A 261 9.96 -5.16 -37.68
N ALA A 262 9.91 -4.04 -38.42
CA ALA A 262 8.88 -3.01 -38.27
C ALA A 262 7.47 -3.57 -38.50
N ARG A 263 7.28 -4.39 -39.55
CA ARG A 263 5.99 -5.04 -39.81
C ARG A 263 5.56 -5.94 -38.65
N ARG A 264 6.46 -6.75 -38.09
CA ARG A 264 6.17 -7.60 -36.92
C ARG A 264 5.88 -6.77 -35.67
N ALA A 265 6.60 -5.68 -35.47
CA ALA A 265 6.40 -4.78 -34.35
C ALA A 265 4.98 -4.19 -34.36
N PHE A 266 4.53 -3.64 -35.50
CA PHE A 266 3.18 -3.09 -35.61
C PHE A 266 2.09 -4.13 -35.40
N ALA A 267 2.24 -5.32 -36.00
CA ALA A 267 1.25 -6.40 -35.83
C ALA A 267 1.10 -6.87 -34.37
N SER A 268 2.21 -6.96 -33.64
CA SER A 268 2.19 -7.30 -32.21
C SER A 268 1.76 -6.13 -31.31
N ASN A 269 1.85 -4.89 -31.79
CA ASN A 269 1.54 -3.71 -30.99
C ASN A 269 0.03 -3.55 -30.74
N ASP A 270 -0.80 -3.91 -31.72
CA ASP A 270 -2.25 -3.83 -31.59
C ASP A 270 -2.78 -4.71 -30.45
N ALA A 271 -2.19 -5.91 -30.26
CA ALA A 271 -2.52 -6.80 -29.14
C ALA A 271 -2.13 -6.19 -27.79
N TRP A 272 -0.97 -5.53 -27.73
CA TRP A 272 -0.51 -4.85 -26.52
C TRP A 272 -1.41 -3.67 -26.14
N ILE A 273 -1.77 -2.81 -27.09
CA ILE A 273 -2.65 -1.66 -26.83
C ILE A 273 -3.99 -2.13 -26.24
N ALA A 274 -4.53 -3.26 -26.72
CA ALA A 274 -5.76 -3.86 -26.18
C ALA A 274 -5.59 -4.39 -24.75
N LEU A 275 -4.44 -4.99 -24.43
CA LEU A 275 -4.13 -5.47 -23.06
C LEU A 275 -4.06 -4.31 -22.05
N VAL A 276 -3.51 -3.16 -22.46
CA VAL A 276 -3.21 -2.05 -21.54
C VAL A 276 -4.45 -1.23 -21.20
N THR A 277 -5.52 -1.29 -21.99
CA THR A 277 -6.75 -0.50 -21.77
C THR A 277 -7.66 -0.98 -20.64
N SER A 278 -7.35 -2.09 -19.94
CA SER A 278 -8.14 -2.51 -18.78
C SER A 278 -7.83 -1.63 -17.56
N GLU A 279 -8.67 -0.61 -17.30
CA GLU A 279 -8.71 0.12 -16.01
C GLU A 279 -8.78 -0.84 -14.80
N ASP A 280 -9.29 -2.06 -15.03
CA ASP A 280 -9.39 -3.17 -14.08
C ASP A 280 -8.07 -3.53 -13.37
N ALA A 281 -6.92 -3.27 -13.98
CA ALA A 281 -5.64 -3.75 -13.48
C ALA A 281 -5.18 -3.05 -12.18
N GLN A 282 -5.22 -1.72 -12.20
CA GLN A 282 -4.82 -0.89 -11.07
C GLN A 282 -5.87 -0.95 -9.95
N GLU A 283 -7.16 -1.03 -10.32
CA GLU A 283 -8.24 -1.20 -9.35
C GLU A 283 -8.14 -2.56 -8.63
N ALA A 284 -7.89 -3.65 -9.37
CA ALA A 284 -7.67 -4.96 -8.76
C ALA A 284 -6.45 -4.96 -7.83
N ALA A 285 -5.33 -4.37 -8.25
CA ALA A 285 -4.14 -4.24 -7.40
C ALA A 285 -4.41 -3.45 -6.12
N THR A 286 -5.21 -2.38 -6.21
CA THR A 286 -5.66 -1.55 -5.09
C THR A 286 -6.48 -2.38 -4.08
N GLN A 287 -7.52 -3.07 -4.56
CA GLN A 287 -8.38 -3.90 -3.71
C GLN A 287 -7.60 -5.04 -3.04
N LEU A 288 -6.75 -5.74 -3.80
CA LEU A 288 -5.90 -6.81 -3.27
C LEU A 288 -4.90 -6.28 -2.22
N SER A 289 -4.35 -5.08 -2.43
CA SER A 289 -3.43 -4.45 -1.49
C SER A 289 -4.12 -4.11 -0.16
N VAL A 290 -5.32 -3.53 -0.19
CA VAL A 290 -6.09 -3.25 1.04
C VAL A 290 -6.43 -4.56 1.77
N LEU A 291 -6.88 -5.57 1.04
CA LEU A 291 -7.22 -6.87 1.62
C LEU A 291 -5.99 -7.57 2.23
N SER A 292 -4.80 -7.41 1.63
CA SER A 292 -3.54 -7.93 2.18
C SER A 292 -3.19 -7.34 3.54
N VAL A 293 -3.43 -6.04 3.72
CA VAL A 293 -3.21 -5.35 5.01
C VAL A 293 -4.21 -5.86 6.05
N VAL A 294 -5.49 -6.00 5.68
CA VAL A 294 -6.53 -6.52 6.58
C VAL A 294 -6.20 -7.96 7.00
N ALA A 295 -5.83 -8.83 6.05
CA ALA A 295 -5.47 -10.21 6.32
C ALA A 295 -4.28 -10.33 7.27
N ALA A 296 -3.26 -9.47 7.10
CA ALA A 296 -2.09 -9.47 7.95
C ALA A 296 -2.37 -8.96 9.38
N THR A 297 -3.26 -7.97 9.55
CA THR A 297 -3.34 -7.17 10.79
C THR A 297 -4.58 -7.41 11.64
N ALA A 298 -5.71 -7.78 11.03
CA ALA A 298 -6.97 -7.99 11.75
C ALA A 298 -6.88 -9.05 12.85
N PRO A 299 -6.19 -10.21 12.65
CA PRO A 299 -6.07 -11.22 13.70
C PRO A 299 -5.33 -10.69 14.94
N SER A 300 -4.15 -10.10 14.76
CA SER A 300 -3.35 -9.56 15.86
C SER A 300 -4.06 -8.40 16.57
N ALA A 301 -4.70 -7.51 15.83
CA ALA A 301 -5.43 -6.38 16.41
C ALA A 301 -6.55 -6.85 17.35
N LEU A 302 -7.35 -7.84 16.94
CA LEU A 302 -8.42 -8.40 17.77
C LEU A 302 -7.89 -9.11 19.02
N VAL A 303 -6.79 -9.87 18.89
CA VAL A 303 -6.16 -10.55 20.04
C VAL A 303 -5.61 -9.55 21.04
N VAL A 304 -4.94 -8.49 20.59
CA VAL A 304 -4.42 -7.42 21.47
C VAL A 304 -5.54 -6.68 22.18
N VAL A 305 -6.63 -6.33 21.47
CA VAL A 305 -7.83 -5.71 22.08
C VAL A 305 -8.43 -6.65 23.12
N SER A 306 -8.56 -7.94 22.82
CA SER A 306 -9.07 -8.94 23.76
C SER A 306 -8.23 -9.01 25.03
N LEU A 307 -6.90 -9.07 24.91
CA LEU A 307 -5.98 -9.11 26.04
C LEU A 307 -6.11 -7.85 26.91
N GLY A 308 -6.14 -6.67 26.28
CA GLY A 308 -6.38 -5.40 26.98
C GLY A 308 -7.72 -5.39 27.70
N ALA A 309 -8.78 -5.85 27.04
CA ALA A 309 -10.11 -5.95 27.63
C ALA A 309 -10.16 -6.94 28.81
N PHE A 310 -9.43 -8.06 28.75
CA PHE A 310 -9.35 -9.01 29.86
C PHE A 310 -8.66 -8.40 31.08
N LEU A 311 -7.54 -7.69 30.87
CA LEU A 311 -6.81 -7.03 31.96
C LEU A 311 -7.66 -5.94 32.62
N VAL A 312 -8.28 -5.07 31.83
CA VAL A 312 -9.16 -4.00 32.33
C VAL A 312 -10.42 -4.59 32.98
N GLY A 313 -11.05 -5.58 32.36
CA GLY A 313 -12.23 -6.27 32.89
C GLY A 313 -11.98 -6.99 34.21
N ALA A 314 -10.81 -7.62 34.37
CA ALA A 314 -10.37 -8.21 35.63
C ALA A 314 -10.15 -7.16 36.72
N ALA A 315 -9.49 -6.04 36.38
CA ALA A 315 -9.31 -4.91 37.28
C ALA A 315 -10.65 -4.30 37.73
N VAL A 316 -11.59 -4.11 36.79
CA VAL A 316 -12.94 -3.63 37.07
C VAL A 316 -13.68 -4.61 37.99
N SER A 317 -13.65 -5.90 37.70
CA SER A 317 -14.31 -6.94 38.51
C SER A 317 -13.77 -6.97 39.94
N LYS A 318 -12.44 -6.84 40.10
CA LYS A 318 -11.79 -6.73 41.40
C LYS A 318 -12.19 -5.45 42.12
N SER A 319 -12.22 -4.30 41.44
CA SER A 319 -12.65 -3.02 41.99
C SER A 319 -14.13 -3.02 42.43
N ILE A 320 -14.99 -3.78 41.75
CA ILE A 320 -16.38 -4.02 42.19
C ILE A 320 -16.39 -4.82 43.49
N SER A 321 -15.62 -5.92 43.57
CA SER A 321 -15.58 -6.76 44.77
C SER A 321 -15.04 -6.04 46.01
N LEU A 322 -14.14 -5.06 45.81
CA LEU A 322 -13.54 -4.26 46.86
C LEU A 322 -14.35 -2.98 47.19
N GLY A 323 -15.45 -2.71 46.48
CA GLY A 323 -16.25 -1.49 46.66
C GLY A 323 -15.57 -0.20 46.19
N LEU A 324 -14.35 -0.26 45.64
CA LEU A 324 -13.62 0.90 45.14
C LEU A 324 -14.33 1.58 43.97
N LEU A 325 -14.97 0.80 43.10
CA LEU A 325 -15.70 1.34 41.96
C LEU A 325 -16.90 2.19 42.39
N ASP A 326 -17.45 1.96 43.59
CA ASP A 326 -18.57 2.74 44.14
C ASP A 326 -18.12 4.14 44.55
N VAL A 327 -16.89 4.27 45.03
CA VAL A 327 -16.28 5.57 45.37
C VAL A 327 -15.98 6.33 44.09
N VAL A 328 -15.42 5.66 43.08
CA VAL A 328 -15.02 6.25 41.79
C VAL A 328 -16.21 6.74 40.97
N LEU A 329 -17.31 5.97 40.94
CA LEU A 329 -18.49 6.29 40.13
C LEU A 329 -19.50 7.22 40.82
N ARG A 330 -19.29 7.59 42.10
CA ARG A 330 -20.12 8.56 42.81
C ARG A 330 -19.60 9.99 42.63
N ALA A 331 -20.51 10.96 42.70
CA ALA A 331 -20.14 12.37 42.77
C ALA A 331 -19.39 12.66 44.10
N PRO A 332 -18.35 13.53 44.10
CA PRO A 332 -17.85 14.32 42.97
C PRO A 332 -16.77 13.60 42.12
N PHE A 333 -16.25 12.45 42.56
CA PHE A 333 -15.12 11.77 41.90
C PHE A 333 -15.40 11.40 40.45
N ALA A 334 -16.60 10.94 40.13
CA ALA A 334 -16.99 10.62 38.75
C ALA A 334 -16.90 11.85 37.82
N GLN A 335 -17.33 13.01 38.31
CA GLN A 335 -17.30 14.27 37.55
C GLN A 335 -15.86 14.75 37.34
N LEU A 336 -15.04 14.71 38.40
CA LEU A 336 -13.62 15.05 38.32
C LEU A 336 -12.87 14.14 37.34
N LEU A 337 -13.14 12.83 37.37
CA LEU A 337 -12.55 11.88 36.42
C LEU A 337 -13.05 12.10 35.00
N GLY A 338 -14.32 12.44 34.81
CA GLY A 338 -14.85 12.81 33.48
C GLY A 338 -14.17 14.04 32.90
N VAL A 339 -13.94 15.08 33.71
CA VAL A 339 -13.20 16.28 33.30
C VAL A 339 -11.73 15.97 33.04
N ALA A 340 -11.07 15.20 33.91
CA ALA A 340 -9.69 14.78 33.70
C ALA A 340 -9.54 13.95 32.41
N ALA A 341 -10.44 13.00 32.17
CA ALA A 341 -10.50 12.22 30.93
C ALA A 341 -10.73 13.11 29.71
N SER A 342 -11.56 14.15 29.84
CA SER A 342 -11.80 15.14 28.78
C SER A 342 -10.52 15.91 28.43
N VAL A 343 -9.75 16.33 29.43
CA VAL A 343 -8.45 17.02 29.22
C VAL A 343 -7.44 16.08 28.58
N VAL A 344 -7.27 14.87 29.11
CA VAL A 344 -6.35 13.87 28.53
C VAL A 344 -6.73 13.56 27.09
N LEU A 345 -8.02 13.44 26.81
CA LEU A 345 -8.53 13.15 25.47
C LEU A 345 -8.30 14.29 24.50
N TYR A 346 -8.52 15.53 24.93
CA TYR A 346 -8.18 16.71 24.13
C TYR A 346 -6.68 16.74 23.81
N LEU A 347 -5.82 16.50 24.80
CA LEU A 347 -4.38 16.47 24.61
C LEU A 347 -3.92 15.33 23.69
N ALA A 348 -4.60 14.19 23.71
CA ALA A 348 -4.24 13.02 22.90
C ALA A 348 -4.78 13.09 21.47
N THR A 349 -5.96 13.69 21.25
CA THR A 349 -6.66 13.65 19.95
C THR A 349 -6.72 14.98 19.23
N SER A 350 -6.56 16.10 19.95
CA SER A 350 -6.82 17.46 19.43
C SER A 350 -8.25 17.65 18.91
N LEU A 351 -9.20 16.78 19.29
CA LEU A 351 -10.60 16.84 18.85
C LEU A 351 -11.49 17.42 19.98
N PRO A 352 -11.90 18.70 19.92
CA PRO A 352 -12.60 19.37 21.02
C PRO A 352 -13.99 18.77 21.27
N LEU A 353 -14.72 18.36 20.22
CA LEU A 353 -16.05 17.77 20.37
C LEU A 353 -16.00 16.41 21.08
N VAL A 354 -15.01 15.57 20.73
CA VAL A 354 -14.82 14.26 21.37
C VAL A 354 -14.40 14.44 22.83
N ALA A 355 -13.56 15.45 23.10
CA ALA A 355 -13.09 15.75 24.44
C ALA A 355 -14.20 16.13 25.42
N VAL A 356 -15.33 16.71 25.00
CA VAL A 356 -16.42 17.09 25.91
C VAL A 356 -17.29 15.89 26.34
N VAL A 357 -17.29 14.80 25.56
CA VAL A 357 -18.18 13.66 25.77
C VAL A 357 -17.97 12.95 27.12
N PRO A 358 -16.74 12.69 27.62
CA PRO A 358 -16.53 12.07 28.92
C PRO A 358 -17.09 12.89 30.09
N ALA A 359 -16.93 14.22 30.05
CA ALA A 359 -17.49 15.11 31.07
C ALA A 359 -19.02 15.12 31.05
N LEU A 360 -19.64 15.13 29.86
CA LEU A 360 -21.10 15.03 29.75
C LEU A 360 -21.60 13.66 30.26
N GLY A 361 -20.96 12.57 29.87
CA GLY A 361 -21.32 11.22 30.30
C GLY A 361 -21.24 11.03 31.81
N SER A 362 -20.24 11.63 32.47
CA SER A 362 -20.08 11.53 33.92
C SER A 362 -21.10 12.35 34.71
N LEU A 363 -21.63 13.45 34.16
CA LEU A 363 -22.70 14.22 34.79
C LEU A 363 -23.97 13.39 34.99
N PHE A 364 -24.31 12.55 34.01
CA PHE A 364 -25.52 11.70 34.10
C PHE A 364 -25.43 10.60 35.16
N LEU A 365 -24.22 10.24 35.63
CA LEU A 365 -24.06 9.27 36.71
C LEU A 365 -24.57 9.78 38.07
N GLY A 366 -24.72 11.11 38.22
CA GLY A 366 -25.33 11.72 39.41
C GLY A 366 -26.86 11.71 39.41
N VAL A 367 -27.49 11.26 38.33
CA VAL A 367 -28.96 11.22 38.20
C VAL A 367 -29.45 9.87 38.72
N ASP A 368 -30.13 9.87 39.86
CA ASP A 368 -30.81 8.70 40.43
C ASP A 368 -32.34 8.85 40.34
N PRO A 369 -33.10 7.75 40.20
CA PRO A 369 -34.55 7.80 40.24
C PRO A 369 -35.03 8.22 41.64
N SER A 370 -36.07 9.07 41.69
CA SER A 370 -36.63 9.58 42.95
C SER A 370 -37.16 8.48 43.88
N HIS A 371 -37.57 7.35 43.32
CA HIS A 371 -38.04 6.17 44.05
C HIS A 371 -37.34 4.93 43.51
N ALA A 372 -36.31 4.47 44.20
CA ALA A 372 -35.58 3.25 43.82
C ALA A 372 -36.19 2.00 44.46
N ARG A 373 -36.21 0.88 43.72
CA ARG A 373 -36.56 -0.44 44.25
C ARG A 373 -35.52 -0.89 45.27
N THR A 374 -35.98 -1.47 46.38
CA THR A 374 -35.14 -1.98 47.47
C THR A 374 -34.30 -3.21 47.09
N GLN A 375 -34.76 -4.00 46.12
CA GLN A 375 -34.02 -5.15 45.59
C GLN A 375 -33.87 -5.02 44.06
N PRO A 376 -32.64 -4.76 43.57
CA PRO A 376 -32.40 -4.71 42.13
C PRO A 376 -32.47 -6.12 41.51
N PRO A 377 -33.10 -6.29 40.34
CA PRO A 377 -33.07 -7.54 39.60
C PRO A 377 -31.65 -7.87 39.13
N SER A 378 -31.29 -9.15 39.16
CA SER A 378 -30.00 -9.64 38.66
C SER A 378 -29.90 -9.66 37.12
N TYR A 379 -31.03 -9.51 36.42
CA TYR A 379 -31.12 -9.56 34.95
C TYR A 379 -31.96 -8.40 34.39
N PHE A 380 -31.39 -7.65 33.45
CA PHE A 380 -31.98 -6.44 32.85
C PHE A 380 -32.65 -6.68 31.48
N GLY A 381 -32.80 -7.94 31.07
CA GLY A 381 -33.41 -8.31 29.80
C GLY A 381 -32.43 -8.43 28.62
N PRO A 382 -32.88 -9.01 27.50
CA PRO A 382 -32.06 -9.23 26.31
C PRO A 382 -31.68 -7.92 25.61
N PHE A 383 -32.57 -6.92 25.62
CA PHE A 383 -32.33 -5.62 24.98
C PHE A 383 -31.16 -4.87 25.64
N PHE A 384 -31.04 -4.91 26.97
CA PHE A 384 -29.89 -4.35 27.69
C PHE A 384 -28.57 -4.99 27.22
N ARG A 385 -28.51 -6.33 27.18
CA ARG A 385 -27.31 -7.05 26.73
C ARG A 385 -27.00 -6.77 25.27
N PHE A 386 -28.02 -6.63 24.43
CA PHE A 386 -27.86 -6.24 23.03
C PHE A 386 -27.25 -4.84 22.90
N THR A 387 -27.77 -3.83 23.59
CA THR A 387 -27.21 -2.47 23.57
C THR A 387 -25.75 -2.45 24.02
N VAL A 388 -25.45 -3.09 25.16
CA VAL A 388 -24.06 -3.19 25.66
C VAL A 388 -23.17 -3.95 24.68
N GLY A 389 -23.69 -5.01 24.05
CA GLY A 389 -22.99 -5.80 23.06
C GLY A 389 -22.66 -5.01 21.78
N VAL A 390 -23.60 -4.23 21.26
CA VAL A 390 -23.36 -3.34 20.10
C VAL A 390 -22.27 -2.34 20.42
N LEU A 391 -22.31 -1.70 21.59
CA LEU A 391 -21.26 -0.76 22.02
C LEU A 391 -19.90 -1.46 22.16
N ALA A 392 -19.87 -2.69 22.69
CA ALA A 392 -18.64 -3.48 22.80
C ALA A 392 -18.05 -3.84 21.43
N VAL A 393 -18.89 -4.24 20.47
CA VAL A 393 -18.45 -4.56 19.10
C VAL A 393 -17.92 -3.31 18.40
N VAL A 394 -18.63 -2.19 18.48
CA VAL A 394 -18.18 -0.91 17.89
C VAL A 394 -16.87 -0.45 18.52
N PHE A 395 -16.77 -0.47 19.85
CA PHE A 395 -15.55 -0.13 20.57
C PHE A 395 -14.37 -1.03 20.16
N GLY A 396 -14.57 -2.35 20.20
CA GLY A 396 -13.54 -3.32 19.86
C GLY A 396 -13.08 -3.22 18.41
N GLY A 397 -14.01 -3.02 17.47
CA GLY A 397 -13.72 -2.81 16.06
C GLY A 397 -12.91 -1.55 15.80
N LEU A 398 -13.25 -0.44 16.46
CA LEU A 398 -12.51 0.82 16.33
C LEU A 398 -11.11 0.77 16.97
N CYS A 399 -10.96 0.11 18.12
CA CYS A 399 -9.65 -0.15 18.71
C CYS A 399 -8.82 -1.08 17.82
N ALA A 400 -9.42 -2.11 17.23
CA ALA A 400 -8.72 -3.01 16.31
C ALA A 400 -8.29 -2.27 15.03
N LEU A 401 -9.15 -1.39 14.49
CA LEU A 401 -8.82 -0.53 13.36
C LEU A 401 -7.65 0.40 13.68
N PHE A 402 -7.63 1.04 14.86
CA PHE A 402 -6.52 1.86 15.31
C PHE A 402 -5.19 1.07 15.38
N LEU A 403 -5.21 -0.12 15.98
CA LEU A 403 -4.03 -0.98 16.07
C LEU A 403 -3.58 -1.51 14.71
N ALA A 404 -4.52 -1.83 13.82
CA ALA A 404 -4.22 -2.21 12.44
C ALA A 404 -3.57 -1.02 11.69
N GLY A 405 -4.11 0.19 11.82
CA GLY A 405 -3.57 1.40 11.21
C GLY A 405 -2.20 1.83 11.74
N LEU A 406 -1.84 1.41 12.96
CA LEU A 406 -0.52 1.60 13.55
C LEU A 406 0.53 0.59 13.08
N SER A 407 0.10 -0.52 12.48
CA SER A 407 1.00 -1.59 12.09
C SER A 407 1.83 -1.24 10.86
N THR A 408 3.00 -1.87 10.72
CA THR A 408 3.89 -1.68 9.57
C THR A 408 3.21 -1.95 8.22
N PRO A 409 2.43 -3.04 8.01
CA PRO A 409 1.72 -3.25 6.74
C PRO A 409 0.81 -2.08 6.35
N ALA A 410 0.11 -1.50 7.34
CA ALA A 410 -0.80 -0.40 7.08
C ALA A 410 -0.05 0.89 6.69
N ILE A 411 1.03 1.20 7.41
CA ILE A 411 1.81 2.43 7.20
C ILE A 411 2.57 2.40 5.86
N GLU A 412 3.05 1.24 5.43
CA GLU A 412 3.83 1.13 4.20
C GLU A 412 2.96 0.97 2.94
N VAL A 413 1.79 0.31 3.04
CA VAL A 413 0.96 -0.01 1.86
C VAL A 413 -0.20 0.96 1.65
N LEU A 414 -0.93 1.33 2.71
CA LEU A 414 -2.16 2.13 2.55
C LEU A 414 -1.95 3.53 1.93
N PRO A 415 -0.84 4.26 2.19
CA PRO A 415 -0.58 5.52 1.50
C PRO A 415 -0.44 5.36 -0.02
N LEU A 416 0.15 4.25 -0.47
CA LEU A 416 0.43 3.99 -1.89
C LEU A 416 -0.85 3.71 -2.68
N VAL A 417 -1.90 3.27 -1.99
CA VAL A 417 -3.19 2.89 -2.57
C VAL A 417 -4.22 4.04 -2.47
N GLY A 418 -3.83 5.19 -1.91
CA GLY A 418 -4.70 6.37 -1.78
C GLY A 418 -5.75 6.26 -0.69
N VAL A 419 -5.53 5.39 0.31
CA VAL A 419 -6.40 5.36 1.50
C VAL A 419 -6.21 6.68 2.29
N PRO A 420 -7.28 7.25 2.85
CA PRO A 420 -7.17 8.49 3.62
C PRO A 420 -6.25 8.33 4.85
N PRO A 421 -5.41 9.34 5.16
CA PRO A 421 -4.47 9.28 6.29
C PRO A 421 -5.15 9.21 7.66
N GLU A 422 -6.46 9.43 7.73
CA GLU A 422 -7.28 9.30 8.94
C GLU A 422 -7.40 7.85 9.44
N LEU A 423 -7.13 6.87 8.57
CA LEU A 423 -7.31 5.45 8.87
C LEU A 423 -6.01 4.72 9.26
N PHE A 424 -4.84 5.36 9.15
CA PHE A 424 -3.55 4.75 9.46
C PHE A 424 -2.54 5.76 10.03
N GLY A 425 -1.29 5.33 10.26
CA GLY A 425 -0.21 6.22 10.66
C GLY A 425 -0.33 6.73 12.10
N GLY A 426 -1.13 6.06 12.93
CA GLY A 426 -1.38 6.47 14.31
C GLY A 426 -2.32 7.65 14.44
N ASN A 427 -3.10 7.98 13.39
CA ASN A 427 -4.19 8.94 13.53
C ASN A 427 -5.14 8.49 14.64
N THR A 428 -5.49 9.40 15.54
CA THR A 428 -6.25 9.11 16.74
C THR A 428 -7.77 9.17 16.53
N LEU A 429 -8.24 9.42 15.31
CA LEU A 429 -9.66 9.46 14.98
C LEU A 429 -10.41 8.15 15.34
N PRO A 430 -9.94 6.94 14.96
CA PRO A 430 -10.61 5.70 15.37
C PRO A 430 -10.63 5.52 16.89
N LEU A 431 -9.56 5.94 17.58
CA LEU A 431 -9.50 5.92 19.04
C LEU A 431 -10.50 6.91 19.68
N GLY A 432 -10.64 8.11 19.11
CA GLY A 432 -11.63 9.10 19.52
C GLY A 432 -13.06 8.59 19.36
N LEU A 433 -13.37 7.92 18.24
CA LEU A 433 -14.66 7.27 18.02
C LEU A 433 -14.89 6.09 18.98
N ALA A 434 -13.85 5.30 19.28
CA ALA A 434 -13.94 4.24 20.27
C ALA A 434 -14.29 4.82 21.65
N LEU A 435 -13.65 5.92 22.04
CA LEU A 435 -13.93 6.59 23.30
C LEU A 435 -15.34 7.19 23.35
N LEU A 436 -15.87 7.68 22.23
CA LEU A 436 -17.28 8.07 22.14
C LEU A 436 -18.20 6.88 22.44
N ALA A 437 -17.92 5.70 21.87
CA ALA A 437 -18.68 4.47 22.19
C ALA A 437 -18.57 4.08 23.67
N ALA A 438 -17.39 4.23 24.29
CA ALA A 438 -17.20 4.02 25.73
C ALA A 438 -17.96 5.04 26.59
N CYS A 439 -18.11 6.29 26.13
CA CYS A 439 -18.91 7.28 26.85
C CYS A 439 -20.42 7.00 26.71
N LEU A 440 -20.88 6.53 25.55
CA LEU A 440 -22.27 6.10 25.36
C LEU A 440 -22.63 4.95 26.32
N LEU A 441 -21.67 4.10 26.69
CA LEU A 441 -21.87 3.07 27.72
C LEU A 441 -22.24 3.68 29.08
N LEU A 442 -21.66 4.84 29.45
CA LEU A 442 -21.99 5.51 30.71
C LEU A 442 -23.43 6.04 30.73
N LEU A 443 -24.03 6.30 29.57
CA LEU A 443 -25.43 6.71 29.46
C LEU A 443 -26.41 5.54 29.60
N VAL A 444 -25.97 4.30 29.36
CA VAL A 444 -26.80 3.10 29.53
C VAL A 444 -27.28 2.97 30.99
N GLY A 445 -26.43 3.28 31.96
CA GLY A 445 -26.78 3.23 33.38
C GLY A 445 -27.99 4.10 33.73
N PRO A 446 -27.90 5.43 33.55
CA PRO A 446 -28.99 6.38 33.83
C PRO A 446 -30.27 6.08 33.04
N SER A 447 -30.17 5.75 31.75
CA SER A 447 -31.35 5.49 30.90
C SER A 447 -32.16 4.28 31.41
N TRP A 448 -31.50 3.18 31.77
CA TRP A 448 -32.19 2.00 32.30
C TRP A 448 -32.58 2.18 33.78
N ALA A 449 -31.79 2.91 34.56
CA ALA A 449 -32.08 3.21 35.96
C ALA A 449 -33.38 4.01 36.14
N LEU A 450 -33.62 5.01 35.28
CA LEU A 450 -34.86 5.80 35.30
C LEU A 450 -36.08 4.96 34.92
N VAL A 451 -35.97 4.15 33.86
CA VAL A 451 -37.07 3.31 33.36
C VAL A 451 -37.43 2.21 34.37
N LEU A 452 -36.42 1.54 34.93
CA LEU A 452 -36.61 0.39 35.82
C LEU A 452 -36.70 0.76 37.30
N ARG A 453 -36.47 2.04 37.64
CA ARG A 453 -36.44 2.57 39.02
C ARG A 453 -35.42 1.84 39.89
N ILE A 454 -34.18 1.72 39.41
CA ILE A 454 -33.06 1.05 40.08
C ILE A 454 -31.93 2.07 40.27
N PRO A 455 -31.10 1.98 41.32
CA PRO A 455 -29.97 2.90 41.49
C PRO A 455 -29.05 2.90 40.27
N THR A 456 -28.74 4.10 39.74
CA THR A 456 -27.92 4.30 38.53
C THR A 456 -26.55 3.64 38.67
N LEU A 457 -25.94 3.80 39.84
CA LEU A 457 -24.66 3.19 40.17
C LEU A 457 -24.67 1.65 40.03
N HIS A 458 -25.78 0.99 40.38
CA HIS A 458 -25.88 -0.46 40.25
C HIS A 458 -25.98 -0.88 38.78
N VAL A 459 -26.80 -0.19 37.98
CA VAL A 459 -26.97 -0.49 36.55
C VAL A 459 -25.66 -0.24 35.78
N THR A 460 -24.97 0.88 36.04
CA THR A 460 -23.69 1.22 35.40
C THR A 460 -22.63 0.15 35.70
N LYS A 461 -22.53 -0.35 36.94
CA LYS A 461 -21.60 -1.44 37.28
C LYS A 461 -21.85 -2.71 36.48
N VAL A 462 -23.13 -3.09 36.34
CA VAL A 462 -23.52 -4.27 35.56
C VAL A 462 -23.22 -4.04 34.07
N ALA A 463 -23.51 -2.84 33.54
CA ALA A 463 -23.22 -2.48 32.16
C ALA A 463 -21.72 -2.56 31.84
N ILE A 464 -20.86 -1.97 32.68
CA ILE A 464 -19.39 -2.00 32.51
C ILE A 464 -18.88 -3.44 32.57
N ARG A 465 -19.35 -4.26 33.53
CA ARG A 465 -18.94 -5.66 33.64
C ARG A 465 -19.35 -6.48 32.41
N GLU A 466 -20.59 -6.36 31.96
CA GLU A 466 -21.07 -7.04 30.75
C GLU A 466 -20.31 -6.55 29.51
N PHE A 467 -20.04 -5.25 29.40
CA PHE A 467 -19.27 -4.67 28.30
C PHE A 467 -17.90 -5.31 28.17
N PHE A 468 -17.09 -5.32 29.24
CA PHE A 468 -15.76 -5.93 29.18
C PHE A 468 -15.82 -7.44 29.00
N THR A 469 -16.85 -8.12 29.54
CA THR A 469 -17.03 -9.56 29.30
C THR A 469 -17.30 -9.86 27.84
N ILE A 470 -18.22 -9.12 27.20
CA ILE A 470 -18.55 -9.27 25.77
C ILE A 470 -17.36 -8.86 24.90
N LEU A 471 -16.68 -7.76 25.22
CA LEU A 471 -15.52 -7.28 24.47
C LEU A 471 -14.37 -8.30 24.52
N SER A 472 -14.01 -8.78 25.70
CA SER A 472 -12.95 -9.77 25.89
C SER A 472 -13.22 -11.05 25.10
N TRP A 473 -14.38 -11.68 25.32
CA TRP A 473 -14.70 -12.95 24.67
C TRP A 473 -15.05 -12.79 23.18
N GLY A 474 -15.70 -11.71 22.81
CA GLY A 474 -16.04 -11.39 21.42
C GLY A 474 -14.80 -11.16 20.57
N CYS A 475 -13.88 -10.31 21.02
CA CYS A 475 -12.60 -10.09 20.32
C CYS A 475 -11.70 -11.33 20.39
N PHE A 476 -11.76 -12.13 21.46
CA PHE A 476 -10.97 -13.36 21.54
C PHE A 476 -11.43 -14.40 20.51
N LEU A 477 -12.74 -14.67 20.48
CA LEU A 477 -13.33 -15.63 19.54
C LEU A 477 -13.20 -15.11 18.10
N GLY A 478 -13.47 -13.82 17.90
CA GLY A 478 -13.26 -13.14 16.62
C GLY A 478 -11.82 -13.28 16.15
N GLY A 479 -10.84 -12.93 16.99
CA GLY A 479 -9.42 -13.08 16.68
C GLY A 479 -9.06 -14.51 16.29
N LEU A 480 -9.52 -15.52 17.04
CA LEU A 480 -9.24 -16.93 16.77
C LEU A 480 -9.79 -17.40 15.41
N VAL A 481 -11.03 -17.01 15.09
CA VAL A 481 -11.64 -17.33 13.79
C VAL A 481 -10.94 -16.57 12.66
N THR A 482 -10.64 -15.28 12.88
CA THR A 482 -9.98 -14.43 11.91
C THR A 482 -8.55 -14.90 11.60
N VAL A 483 -7.79 -15.43 12.58
CA VAL A 483 -6.47 -16.04 12.30
C VAL A 483 -6.58 -17.12 11.23
N LEU A 484 -7.52 -18.05 11.36
CA LEU A 484 -7.65 -19.16 10.42
C LEU A 484 -8.08 -18.68 9.02
N LEU A 485 -9.07 -17.79 8.96
CA LEU A 485 -9.56 -17.23 7.71
C LEU A 485 -8.50 -16.39 7.01
N CYS A 486 -7.79 -15.55 7.77
CA CYS A 486 -6.79 -14.65 7.22
C CYS A 486 -5.53 -15.39 6.77
N VAL A 487 -5.09 -16.46 7.44
CA VAL A 487 -3.96 -17.27 6.95
C VAL A 487 -4.30 -17.92 5.61
N PHE A 488 -5.51 -18.47 5.47
CA PHE A 488 -5.97 -19.02 4.20
C PHE A 488 -6.08 -17.95 3.12
N ALA A 489 -6.74 -16.83 3.42
CA ALA A 489 -6.88 -15.72 2.48
C ALA A 489 -5.51 -15.13 2.08
N ASP A 490 -4.59 -14.95 3.03
CA ASP A 490 -3.27 -14.38 2.80
C ASP A 490 -2.43 -15.28 1.87
N SER A 491 -2.56 -16.60 1.94
CA SER A 491 -1.87 -17.51 1.02
C SER A 491 -2.31 -17.32 -0.44
N TYR A 492 -3.62 -17.17 -0.67
CA TYR A 492 -4.19 -16.92 -2.00
C TYR A 492 -3.82 -15.52 -2.51
N LEU A 493 -3.87 -14.52 -1.61
CA LEU A 493 -3.47 -13.15 -1.93
C LEU A 493 -1.99 -13.06 -2.25
N LEU A 494 -1.14 -13.77 -1.51
CA LEU A 494 0.30 -13.79 -1.72
C LEU A 494 0.64 -14.34 -3.10
N GLU A 495 0.01 -15.43 -3.53
CA GLU A 495 0.22 -15.99 -4.86
C GLU A 495 -0.19 -14.99 -5.95
N THR A 496 -1.41 -14.44 -5.83
CA THR A 496 -1.98 -13.49 -6.79
C THR A 496 -1.13 -12.21 -6.88
N LEU A 497 -0.81 -11.60 -5.74
CA LEU A 497 -0.01 -10.38 -5.66
C LEU A 497 1.44 -10.64 -6.06
N SER A 498 2.00 -11.82 -5.79
CA SER A 498 3.35 -12.17 -6.26
C SER A 498 3.39 -12.18 -7.78
N ASN A 499 2.45 -12.89 -8.43
CA ASN A 499 2.39 -12.97 -9.89
C ASN A 499 2.22 -11.58 -10.52
N LEU A 500 1.32 -10.77 -9.95
CA LEU A 500 1.08 -9.40 -10.36
C LEU A 500 2.32 -8.50 -10.11
N SER A 501 3.02 -8.65 -8.98
CA SER A 501 4.22 -7.86 -8.68
C SER A 501 5.41 -8.18 -9.58
N LEU A 502 5.58 -9.45 -9.98
CA LEU A 502 6.75 -9.94 -10.71
C LEU A 502 6.62 -9.78 -12.22
N ASN A 503 5.44 -10.07 -12.77
CA ASN A 503 5.17 -9.96 -14.20
C ASN A 503 3.67 -9.79 -14.44
N GLU A 504 3.22 -8.55 -14.36
CA GLU A 504 1.82 -8.18 -14.51
C GLU A 504 1.22 -8.58 -15.88
N PRO A 505 1.89 -8.35 -17.04
CA PRO A 505 1.36 -8.81 -18.32
C PRO A 505 1.07 -10.30 -18.37
N ASN A 506 1.93 -11.14 -17.78
CA ASN A 506 1.74 -12.58 -17.76
C ASN A 506 0.54 -13.00 -16.90
N TYR A 507 0.26 -12.27 -15.82
CA TYR A 507 -0.90 -12.53 -14.98
C TYR A 507 -2.24 -12.37 -15.73
N TYR A 508 -2.35 -11.36 -16.61
CA TYR A 508 -3.55 -11.17 -17.43
C TYR A 508 -3.68 -12.15 -18.59
N LEU A 509 -2.57 -12.75 -19.05
CA LEU A 509 -2.60 -13.76 -20.12
C LEU A 509 -3.00 -15.17 -19.62
N LEU A 510 -2.81 -15.44 -18.33
CA LEU A 510 -3.08 -16.76 -17.72
C LEU A 510 -4.46 -16.84 -17.05
N LYS A 511 -5.16 -15.71 -16.91
CA LYS A 511 -6.56 -15.64 -16.48
C LYS A 511 -7.50 -15.75 -17.67
#